data_AF-A0A3R7M1X1-F1
#
_entry.id   AF-A0A3R7M1X1-F1
#
_cell.length_a   1.000
_cell.length_b   1.000
_cell.length_c   1.000
_cell.angle_alpha   90.00
_cell.angle_beta   90.00
_cell.angle_gamma   90.00
#
_symmetry.space_group_name_H-M   'P 1'
#
loop_
_entity.id
_entity.type
_entity.pdbx_description
1 polymer ?
#
loop_
_entity_poly.entity_id
_entity_poly.type
_entity_poly.pdbx_seq_one_letter_code
_entity_poly.pdbx_strand_id
1 'polypeptide(L)'
;MHFTGSPSLHTVPTHNPIGEEVDTELFVRQVRELFATLRQTQLVEQIHEMRTCPYYDCLFTADVTFQHYDVVLPMPKYGREHRSSEVSETLRYLWACGATGDFNHILQDIKGGAASGGDFVSTSHSILMAYGTDRTNKLSMMALTGSGAPNEAAAVQQRALNVVLIELSSAAPPLADVMAFAGKRTLILQDTVYGRHAAEAAVRGISKVPWQVLRVELGCSFLSHLCSVNAVYDVLVDQDYPTSMERVEEAGLNPFPVEWTEPRKLGITMRIVCLIARFTRGTMSAGGYADSDGHRAASFNYHSRNIAKNSRLFQNCHRRYGYSGAPLEAQLRSGELPEPVYQRPPQYAPPMHCTGGLTEPDAGQRR
;
A
#
# COMPACT_ATOMS: atom_id res chain seq x y z
N MET A 1 -0.94 -10.68 4.42
CA MET A 1 -1.75 -10.84 5.64
C MET A 1 -1.76 -9.51 6.38
N HIS A 2 -2.89 -9.10 6.96
CA HIS A 2 -3.00 -7.83 7.68
C HIS A 2 -3.31 -8.04 9.15
N PHE A 3 -2.61 -7.34 10.03
CA PHE A 3 -2.86 -7.30 11.48
C PHE A 3 -3.56 -6.02 11.86
N THR A 4 -4.71 -6.14 12.52
CA THR A 4 -5.42 -4.98 13.03
C THR A 4 -5.85 -5.22 14.47
N GLY A 5 -5.68 -4.20 15.32
CA GLY A 5 -6.27 -4.18 16.66
C GLY A 5 -7.69 -3.63 16.56
N SER A 6 -8.69 -4.41 16.99
CA SER A 6 -10.06 -3.88 17.10
C SER A 6 -10.12 -2.91 18.29
N PRO A 7 -10.48 -1.62 18.08
CA PRO A 7 -10.56 -0.65 19.16
C PRO A 7 -11.75 -0.96 20.08
N SER A 8 -11.59 -0.69 21.37
CA SER A 8 -12.73 -0.73 22.30
C SER A 8 -13.54 0.57 22.15
N LEU A 9 -14.87 0.48 22.27
CA LEU A 9 -15.75 1.66 22.14
C LEU A 9 -15.35 2.79 23.12
N HIS A 10 -14.87 2.42 24.30
CA HIS A 10 -14.49 3.35 25.37
C HIS A 10 -13.13 4.02 25.17
N THR A 11 -12.33 3.58 24.19
CA THR A 11 -11.01 4.14 23.90
C THR A 11 -11.01 5.14 22.75
N VAL A 12 -12.08 5.22 21.98
CA VAL A 12 -12.19 6.15 20.84
C VAL A 12 -12.53 7.55 21.38
N PRO A 13 -11.78 8.60 21.01
CA PRO A 13 -12.12 9.97 21.36
C PRO A 13 -13.50 10.36 20.82
N THR A 14 -14.31 11.00 21.66
CA THR A 14 -15.67 11.45 21.29
C THR A 14 -15.67 12.74 20.47
N HIS A 15 -14.56 13.47 20.45
CA HIS A 15 -14.42 14.73 19.73
C HIS A 15 -13.08 14.78 19.01
N ASN A 16 -13.05 15.41 17.84
CA ASN A 16 -11.80 15.72 17.14
C ASN A 16 -11.11 16.95 17.78
N PRO A 17 -9.87 17.29 17.37
CA PRO A 17 -9.15 18.47 17.89
C PRO A 17 -9.86 19.82 17.64
N ILE A 18 -10.83 19.87 16.74
CA ILE A 18 -11.61 21.05 16.37
C ILE A 18 -12.94 21.12 17.16
N GLY A 19 -13.30 20.05 17.89
CA GLY A 19 -14.53 19.95 18.68
C GLY A 19 -15.72 19.34 17.92
N GLU A 20 -15.52 18.79 16.73
CA GLU A 20 -16.54 18.01 16.01
C GLU A 20 -16.76 16.66 16.71
N GLU A 21 -18.02 16.29 16.88
CA GLU A 21 -18.40 15.01 17.46
C GLU A 21 -18.05 13.84 16.53
N VAL A 22 -17.48 12.80 17.13
CA VAL A 22 -17.13 11.54 16.46
C VAL A 22 -18.11 10.48 16.92
N ASP A 23 -18.84 9.91 15.96
CA ASP A 23 -19.72 8.78 16.24
C ASP A 23 -18.88 7.52 16.43
N THR A 24 -18.70 7.13 17.69
CA THR A 24 -17.89 5.96 18.05
C THR A 24 -18.43 4.63 17.52
N GLU A 25 -19.75 4.49 17.35
CA GLU A 25 -20.34 3.26 16.80
C GLU A 25 -20.08 3.18 15.30
N LEU A 26 -20.28 4.29 14.60
CA LEU A 26 -19.97 4.42 13.18
C LEU A 26 -18.47 4.24 12.91
N PHE A 27 -17.60 4.80 13.76
CA PHE A 27 -16.16 4.61 13.68
C PHE A 27 -15.78 3.12 13.72
N VAL A 28 -16.27 2.37 14.71
CA VAL A 28 -15.99 0.94 14.83
C VAL A 28 -16.56 0.16 13.64
N ARG A 29 -17.74 0.56 13.14
CA ARG A 29 -18.35 -0.04 11.96
C ARG A 29 -17.48 0.16 10.72
N GLN A 30 -17.04 1.39 10.44
CA GLN A 30 -16.20 1.72 9.29
C GLN A 30 -14.85 0.99 9.32
N VAL A 31 -14.23 0.88 10.51
CA VAL A 31 -13.00 0.08 10.68
C VAL A 31 -13.23 -1.40 10.37
N ARG A 32 -14.37 -1.99 10.79
CA ARG A 32 -14.72 -3.37 10.44
C ARG A 32 -15.04 -3.55 8.96
N GLU A 33 -15.74 -2.59 8.37
CA GLU A 33 -16.07 -2.58 6.95
C GLU A 33 -14.81 -2.49 6.07
N LEU A 34 -13.79 -1.74 6.47
CA LEU A 34 -12.48 -1.77 5.83
C LEU A 34 -11.93 -3.20 5.72
N PHE A 35 -12.01 -4.01 6.78
CA PHE A 35 -11.55 -5.41 6.73
C PHE A 35 -12.44 -6.28 5.85
N ALA A 36 -13.74 -6.05 5.85
CA ALA A 36 -14.66 -6.74 4.94
C ALA A 36 -14.33 -6.43 3.47
N THR A 37 -13.96 -5.19 3.16
CA THR A 37 -13.53 -4.76 1.82
C THR A 37 -12.16 -5.33 1.47
N LEU A 38 -11.19 -5.33 2.39
CA LEU A 38 -9.87 -5.92 2.17
C LEU A 38 -9.95 -7.40 1.76
N ARG A 39 -10.87 -8.18 2.35
CA ARG A 39 -11.10 -9.60 1.97
C ARG A 39 -11.56 -9.78 0.52
N GLN A 40 -12.08 -8.74 -0.12
CA GLN A 40 -12.56 -8.78 -1.50
C GLN A 40 -11.47 -8.38 -2.51
N THR A 41 -10.36 -7.82 -2.03
CA THR A 41 -9.26 -7.32 -2.87
C THR A 41 -8.12 -8.32 -3.00
N GLN A 42 -7.27 -8.14 -4.02
CA GLN A 42 -6.01 -8.88 -4.18
C GLN A 42 -4.87 -8.31 -3.32
N LEU A 43 -5.12 -7.23 -2.57
CA LEU A 43 -4.13 -6.69 -1.63
C LEU A 43 -3.77 -7.76 -0.58
N VAL A 44 -4.74 -8.57 -0.15
CA VAL A 44 -4.56 -9.42 1.01
C VAL A 44 -5.07 -10.83 0.77
N GLU A 45 -4.24 -11.82 1.08
CA GLU A 45 -4.66 -13.22 1.06
C GLU A 45 -5.46 -13.61 2.31
N GLN A 46 -5.02 -13.14 3.48
CA GLN A 46 -5.61 -13.47 4.79
C GLN A 46 -5.60 -12.27 5.73
N ILE A 47 -6.66 -12.09 6.52
CA ILE A 47 -6.72 -11.03 7.54
C ILE A 47 -6.68 -11.69 8.92
N HIS A 48 -5.85 -11.13 9.80
CA HIS A 48 -5.77 -11.56 11.19
C HIS A 48 -6.07 -10.38 12.12
N GLU A 49 -7.05 -10.55 12.98
CA GLU A 49 -7.38 -9.56 14.00
C GLU A 49 -6.60 -9.89 15.27
N MET A 50 -5.79 -8.94 15.73
CA MET A 50 -5.09 -9.06 17.00
C MET A 50 -6.04 -8.80 18.16
N ARG A 51 -5.64 -9.26 19.35
CA ARG A 51 -6.39 -9.05 20.58
C ARG A 51 -6.59 -7.56 20.84
N THR A 52 -7.82 -7.17 21.20
CA THR A 52 -8.14 -5.81 21.65
C THR A 52 -7.34 -5.43 22.89
N CYS A 53 -6.72 -4.27 22.84
CA CYS A 53 -5.98 -3.68 23.95
C CYS A 53 -6.75 -2.47 24.54
N PRO A 54 -6.55 -2.15 25.83
CA PRO A 54 -7.32 -1.11 26.53
C PRO A 54 -6.78 0.31 26.32
N TYR A 55 -6.18 0.61 25.17
CA TYR A 55 -5.64 1.93 24.85
C TYR A 55 -5.82 2.26 23.37
N TYR A 56 -5.95 3.55 23.05
CA TYR A 56 -6.26 4.02 21.70
C TYR A 56 -5.19 3.67 20.66
N ASP A 57 -3.91 3.76 21.04
CA ASP A 57 -2.78 3.53 20.13
C ASP A 57 -2.70 2.11 19.56
N CYS A 58 -3.43 1.14 20.13
CA CYS A 58 -3.46 -0.23 19.60
C CYS A 58 -4.08 -0.31 18.19
N LEU A 59 -4.80 0.73 17.79
CA LEU A 59 -5.30 0.89 16.43
C LEU A 59 -4.14 1.10 15.44
N PHE A 60 -3.07 1.77 15.84
CA PHE A 60 -1.96 2.20 14.97
C PHE A 60 -0.93 1.09 14.76
N THR A 61 -1.40 -0.06 14.28
CA THR A 61 -0.59 -1.28 14.12
C THR A 61 0.57 -1.08 13.12
N ALA A 62 0.41 -0.18 12.16
CA ALA A 62 1.44 0.15 11.17
C ALA A 62 2.73 0.74 11.78
N ASP A 63 2.66 1.31 12.98
CA ASP A 63 3.81 1.94 13.63
C ASP A 63 4.78 0.94 14.27
N VAL A 64 4.34 -0.31 14.45
CA VAL A 64 4.99 -1.31 15.33
C VAL A 64 6.11 -2.05 14.59
N THR A 65 5.85 -2.44 13.35
CA THR A 65 6.79 -3.17 12.51
C THR A 65 6.65 -2.73 11.06
N PHE A 66 7.72 -2.88 10.30
CA PHE A 66 7.71 -2.71 8.84
C PHE A 66 8.26 -3.97 8.19
N GLN A 67 7.70 -4.35 7.06
CA GLN A 67 8.19 -5.49 6.29
C GLN A 67 8.43 -5.10 4.84
N HIS A 68 9.58 -5.51 4.32
CA HIS A 68 9.92 -5.39 2.90
C HIS A 68 10.40 -6.76 2.41
N TYR A 69 9.65 -7.36 1.49
CA TYR A 69 9.83 -8.74 1.06
C TYR A 69 9.87 -9.73 2.24
N ASP A 70 11.00 -10.38 2.45
CA ASP A 70 11.29 -11.30 3.53
C ASP A 70 11.92 -10.60 4.75
N VAL A 71 12.39 -9.36 4.64
CA VAL A 71 12.98 -8.65 5.78
C VAL A 71 11.89 -8.03 6.65
N VAL A 72 11.89 -8.41 7.93
CA VAL A 72 11.02 -7.81 8.95
C VAL A 72 11.86 -6.89 9.83
N LEU A 73 11.50 -5.61 9.85
CA LEU A 73 12.10 -4.57 10.67
C LEU A 73 11.15 -4.22 11.83
N PRO A 74 11.37 -4.77 13.03
CA PRO A 74 10.62 -4.32 14.20
C PRO A 74 11.11 -2.93 14.63
N MET A 75 10.17 -2.02 14.91
CA MET A 75 10.52 -0.65 15.28
C MET A 75 11.14 -0.58 16.68
N PRO A 76 11.98 0.44 16.97
CA PRO A 76 12.55 0.65 18.30
C PRO A 76 11.45 0.88 19.34
N LYS A 77 11.70 0.41 20.58
CA LYS A 77 10.75 0.57 21.70
C LYS A 77 10.81 1.94 22.37
N TYR A 78 11.86 2.72 22.09
CA TYR A 78 12.11 4.00 22.73
C TYR A 78 10.97 4.98 22.45
N GLY A 79 10.34 5.50 23.51
CA GLY A 79 9.19 6.40 23.43
C GLY A 79 7.85 5.71 23.12
N ARG A 80 7.82 4.37 23.06
CA ARG A 80 6.63 3.54 22.85
C ARG A 80 6.65 2.30 23.75
N GLU A 81 7.17 2.44 24.96
CA GLU A 81 7.37 1.34 25.89
C GLU A 81 6.04 0.66 26.28
N HIS A 82 4.94 1.43 26.34
CA HIS A 82 3.59 0.94 26.59
C HIS A 82 3.07 -0.01 25.51
N ARG A 83 3.61 0.08 24.28
CA ARG A 83 3.25 -0.75 23.11
C ARG A 83 4.18 -1.94 22.90
N SER A 84 5.11 -2.17 23.83
CA SER A 84 6.13 -3.22 23.69
C SER A 84 5.54 -4.65 23.62
N SER A 85 4.38 -4.87 24.23
CA SER A 85 3.63 -6.13 24.12
C SER A 85 3.13 -6.36 22.70
N GLU A 86 2.63 -5.33 22.00
CA GLU A 86 2.17 -5.42 20.61
C GLU A 86 3.29 -5.91 19.70
N VAL A 87 4.47 -5.28 19.77
CA VAL A 87 5.65 -5.68 18.98
C VAL A 87 5.96 -7.16 19.19
N SER A 88 5.99 -7.60 20.46
CA SER A 88 6.38 -8.96 20.82
C SER A 88 5.33 -9.99 20.39
N GLU A 89 4.05 -9.64 20.48
CA GLU A 89 2.93 -10.51 20.10
C GLU A 89 2.80 -10.63 18.58
N THR A 90 2.96 -9.51 17.85
CA THR A 90 3.06 -9.50 16.39
C THR A 90 4.23 -10.36 15.91
N LEU A 91 5.42 -10.21 16.47
CA LEU A 91 6.59 -11.02 16.09
C LEU A 91 6.37 -12.51 16.36
N ARG A 92 5.82 -12.87 17.54
CA ARG A 92 5.49 -14.26 17.87
C ARG A 92 4.50 -14.84 16.88
N TYR A 93 3.50 -14.06 16.46
CA TYR A 93 2.54 -14.51 15.48
C TYR A 93 3.18 -14.69 14.10
N LEU A 94 4.01 -13.74 13.65
CA LEU A 94 4.75 -13.88 12.38
C LEU A 94 5.58 -15.18 12.38
N TRP A 95 6.26 -15.50 13.47
CA TRP A 95 6.94 -16.80 13.60
C TRP A 95 5.99 -18.00 13.54
N ALA A 96 4.88 -17.96 14.27
CA ALA A 96 3.91 -19.06 14.30
C ALA A 96 3.28 -19.32 12.92
N CYS A 97 3.06 -18.28 12.13
CA CYS A 97 2.53 -18.38 10.76
C CYS A 97 3.60 -18.76 9.71
N GLY A 98 4.83 -19.06 10.15
CA GLY A 98 5.89 -19.53 9.28
C GLY A 98 6.52 -18.41 8.45
N ALA A 99 6.59 -17.18 8.98
CA ALA A 99 7.42 -16.15 8.37
C ALA A 99 8.87 -16.65 8.40
N THR A 100 9.40 -17.01 7.23
CA THR A 100 10.83 -17.33 7.05
C THR A 100 11.68 -16.07 6.94
N GLY A 101 11.12 -14.93 7.33
CA GLY A 101 11.72 -13.63 7.13
C GLY A 101 12.95 -13.42 7.98
N ASP A 102 13.92 -12.69 7.45
CA ASP A 102 15.08 -12.25 8.22
C ASP A 102 14.63 -11.14 9.18
N PHE A 103 14.62 -11.44 10.48
CA PHE A 103 14.27 -10.50 11.53
C PHE A 103 15.47 -9.63 11.82
N ASN A 104 15.48 -8.45 11.21
CA ASN A 104 16.62 -7.56 11.31
C ASN A 104 16.42 -6.57 12.46
N HIS A 105 17.16 -6.80 13.54
CA HIS A 105 17.10 -6.04 14.78
C HIS A 105 17.86 -4.71 14.75
N ILE A 106 18.42 -4.31 13.59
CA ILE A 106 19.25 -3.11 13.45
C ILE A 106 18.64 -1.85 14.06
N LEU A 107 17.34 -1.65 13.91
CA LEU A 107 16.65 -0.48 14.48
C LEU A 107 16.49 -0.58 16.00
N GLN A 108 16.35 -1.78 16.55
CA GLN A 108 16.18 -2.01 17.99
C GLN A 108 17.49 -1.85 18.78
N ASP A 109 18.63 -2.10 18.14
CA ASP A 109 19.95 -2.06 18.78
C ASP A 109 20.51 -0.64 18.98
N ILE A 110 19.87 0.37 18.37
CA ILE A 110 20.33 1.76 18.41
C ILE A 110 19.82 2.43 19.68
N LYS A 111 20.74 2.80 20.57
CA LYS A 111 20.41 3.57 21.76
C LYS A 111 19.86 4.96 21.38
N GLY A 112 18.62 5.25 21.78
CA GLY A 112 17.95 6.51 21.45
C GLY A 112 17.46 6.60 19.99
N GLY A 113 17.53 5.51 19.22
CA GLY A 113 16.89 5.42 17.91
C GLY A 113 15.36 5.44 18.06
N ALA A 114 14.70 6.25 17.23
CA ALA A 114 13.24 6.31 17.15
C ALA A 114 12.87 6.15 15.68
N ALA A 115 11.94 5.24 15.39
CA ALA A 115 11.40 5.02 14.06
C ALA A 115 9.93 4.60 14.13
N SER A 116 9.10 5.02 13.16
CA SER A 116 7.74 4.50 12.96
C SER A 116 7.67 3.68 11.67
N GLY A 117 6.98 2.54 11.69
CA GLY A 117 6.69 1.77 10.48
C GLY A 117 5.83 2.54 9.46
N GLY A 118 5.08 3.55 9.90
CA GLY A 118 4.36 4.48 9.02
C GLY A 118 5.27 5.43 8.23
N ASP A 119 6.54 5.58 8.62
CA ASP A 119 7.53 6.38 7.87
C ASP A 119 8.26 5.54 6.79
N PHE A 120 7.85 4.29 6.57
CA PHE A 120 8.41 3.39 5.56
C PHE A 120 7.38 3.01 4.50
N VAL A 121 7.80 3.07 3.24
CA VAL A 121 7.01 2.60 2.08
C VAL A 121 7.83 1.58 1.30
N SER A 122 7.26 0.40 1.11
CA SER A 122 7.86 -0.69 0.33
C SER A 122 7.53 -0.49 -1.15
N THR A 123 8.55 -0.48 -2.01
CA THR A 123 8.40 -0.47 -3.49
C THR A 123 9.01 -1.72 -4.10
N SER A 124 8.77 -1.98 -5.38
CA SER A 124 9.45 -3.10 -6.06
C SER A 124 10.97 -2.93 -6.19
N HIS A 125 11.49 -1.71 -6.04
CA HIS A 125 12.89 -1.39 -6.33
C HIS A 125 13.72 -1.11 -5.08
N SER A 126 13.10 -0.60 -4.02
CA SER A 126 13.78 -0.16 -2.79
C SER A 126 12.79 0.05 -1.64
N ILE A 127 13.32 0.29 -0.45
CA ILE A 127 12.57 0.83 0.69
C ILE A 127 12.66 2.36 0.63
N LEU A 128 11.54 3.07 0.70
CA LEU A 128 11.53 4.51 0.94
C LEU A 128 11.39 4.73 2.45
N MET A 129 12.33 5.49 3.02
CA MET A 129 12.34 5.81 4.46
C MET A 129 12.30 7.32 4.65
N ALA A 130 11.27 7.80 5.35
CA ALA A 130 11.24 9.17 5.83
C ALA A 130 12.07 9.34 7.12
N TYR A 131 12.75 10.47 7.26
CA TYR A 131 13.47 10.84 8.48
C TYR A 131 13.41 12.36 8.73
N GLY A 132 13.77 12.77 9.95
CA GLY A 132 13.79 14.18 10.35
C GLY A 132 12.58 14.60 11.19
N THR A 133 11.77 13.63 11.60
CA THR A 133 10.60 13.82 12.47
C THR A 133 10.89 13.31 13.88
N ASP A 134 10.02 13.66 14.84
CA ASP A 134 10.08 13.11 16.20
C ASP A 134 9.82 11.60 16.23
N ARG A 135 9.10 11.09 15.20
CA ARG A 135 8.75 9.67 15.05
C ARG A 135 9.91 8.85 14.47
N THR A 136 10.63 9.41 13.49
CA THR A 136 11.76 8.76 12.82
C THR A 136 12.96 9.68 12.74
N ASN A 137 13.93 9.43 13.61
CA ASN A 137 15.06 10.32 13.84
C ASN A 137 16.27 10.00 12.96
N LYS A 138 17.25 10.92 12.96
CA LYS A 138 18.49 10.76 12.18
C LYS A 138 19.32 9.55 12.62
N LEU A 139 19.26 9.12 13.88
CA LEU A 139 19.99 7.96 14.36
C LEU A 139 19.50 6.66 13.71
N SER A 140 18.18 6.50 13.57
CA SER A 140 17.59 5.36 12.87
C SER A 140 17.95 5.36 11.38
N MET A 141 17.99 6.52 10.73
CA MET A 141 18.48 6.64 9.35
C MET A 141 19.96 6.24 9.25
N MET A 142 20.81 6.71 10.17
CA MET A 142 22.24 6.45 10.15
C MET A 142 22.56 4.95 10.27
N ALA A 143 21.76 4.22 11.04
CA ALA A 143 21.92 2.78 11.19
C ALA A 143 21.55 2.01 9.93
N LEU A 144 20.41 2.31 9.30
CA LEU A 144 20.00 1.65 8.06
C LEU A 144 20.92 1.96 6.87
N THR A 145 21.66 3.06 6.91
CA THR A 145 22.56 3.49 5.83
C THR A 145 24.02 3.09 6.04
N GLY A 146 24.35 2.52 7.20
CA GLY A 146 25.73 2.14 7.53
C GLY A 146 26.64 3.30 7.90
N SER A 147 26.13 4.52 8.05
CA SER A 147 26.96 5.70 8.33
C SER A 147 27.59 5.71 9.74
N GLY A 148 27.04 4.93 10.67
CA GLY A 148 27.58 4.73 12.02
C GLY A 148 28.24 3.37 12.25
N ALA A 149 28.48 2.59 11.20
CA ALA A 149 29.01 1.24 11.33
C ALA A 149 30.50 1.25 11.76
N PRO A 150 30.94 0.33 12.63
CA PRO A 150 32.32 0.28 13.12
C PRO A 150 33.33 -0.15 12.05
N ASN A 151 32.87 -0.79 10.96
CA ASN A 151 33.69 -1.22 9.84
C ASN A 151 32.88 -1.30 8.53
N GLU A 152 33.58 -1.37 7.40
CA GLU A 152 32.94 -1.37 6.07
C GLU A 152 32.12 -2.64 5.81
N ALA A 153 32.48 -3.78 6.40
CA ALA A 153 31.71 -5.02 6.26
C ALA A 153 30.32 -4.91 6.91
N ALA A 154 30.24 -4.32 8.11
CA ALA A 154 28.98 -4.01 8.78
C ALA A 154 28.21 -2.92 8.01
N ALA A 155 28.89 -1.89 7.50
CA ALA A 155 28.26 -0.86 6.67
C ALA A 155 27.61 -1.46 5.41
N VAL A 156 28.27 -2.42 4.76
CA VAL A 156 27.77 -3.11 3.56
C VAL A 156 26.55 -3.97 3.87
N GLN A 157 26.54 -4.70 4.99
CA GLN A 157 25.35 -5.46 5.42
C GLN A 157 24.16 -4.54 5.68
N GLN A 158 24.38 -3.37 6.27
CA GLN A 158 23.33 -2.39 6.54
C GLN A 158 22.79 -1.75 5.25
N ARG A 159 23.69 -1.40 4.30
CA ARG A 159 23.32 -0.89 2.96
C ARG A 159 22.61 -1.93 2.07
N ALA A 160 22.67 -3.22 2.39
CA ALA A 160 22.05 -4.28 1.59
C ALA A 160 20.52 -4.15 1.50
N LEU A 161 19.89 -3.43 2.43
CA LEU A 161 18.44 -3.19 2.44
C LEU A 161 17.96 -2.19 1.38
N ASN A 162 18.86 -1.61 0.57
CA ASN A 162 18.57 -0.64 -0.49
C ASN A 162 17.53 0.41 -0.06
N VAL A 163 17.90 1.21 0.94
CA VAL A 163 17.02 2.24 1.51
C VAL A 163 17.28 3.58 0.82
N VAL A 164 16.21 4.19 0.32
CA VAL A 164 16.19 5.54 -0.23
C VAL A 164 15.61 6.48 0.81
N LEU A 165 16.37 7.53 1.11
CA LEU A 165 16.06 8.46 2.19
C LEU A 165 15.23 9.63 1.69
N ILE A 166 14.21 10.00 2.46
CA ILE A 166 13.35 11.15 2.22
C ILE A 166 13.38 12.02 3.46
N GLU A 167 14.01 13.19 3.38
CA GLU A 167 13.97 14.15 4.49
C GLU A 167 12.59 14.80 4.55
N LEU A 168 11.94 14.73 5.71
CA LEU A 168 10.65 15.38 5.97
C LEU A 168 10.80 16.45 7.04
N SER A 169 9.91 17.45 6.97
CA SER A 169 9.75 18.43 8.05
C SER A 169 9.25 17.74 9.33
N SER A 170 9.61 18.27 10.50
CA SER A 170 9.16 17.72 11.80
C SER A 170 7.63 17.67 11.93
N ALA A 171 6.92 18.59 11.27
CA ALA A 171 5.46 18.65 11.25
C ALA A 171 4.81 17.76 10.17
N ALA A 172 5.59 17.01 9.38
CA ALA A 172 5.04 16.17 8.32
C ALA A 172 4.27 14.96 8.90
N PRO A 173 3.16 14.55 8.27
CA PRO A 173 2.52 13.27 8.57
C PRO A 173 3.44 12.08 8.22
N PRO A 174 3.11 10.87 8.69
CA PRO A 174 3.79 9.65 8.28
C PRO A 174 3.90 9.52 6.75
N LEU A 175 5.03 9.01 6.25
CA LEU A 175 5.25 8.87 4.80
C LEU A 175 4.15 8.03 4.13
N ALA A 176 3.75 6.93 4.77
CA ALA A 176 2.76 6.01 4.25
C ALA A 176 1.32 6.56 4.27
N ASP A 177 1.08 7.70 4.93
CA ASP A 177 -0.20 8.42 4.89
C ASP A 177 -0.31 9.34 3.68
N VAL A 178 0.84 9.81 3.16
CA VAL A 178 0.90 10.72 2.01
C VAL A 178 1.38 10.05 0.73
N MET A 179 1.90 8.82 0.82
CA MET A 179 2.44 8.08 -0.31
C MET A 179 2.20 6.57 -0.19
N ALA A 180 1.81 5.94 -1.30
CA ALA A 180 1.74 4.50 -1.45
C ALA A 180 2.31 4.06 -2.80
N PHE A 181 2.68 2.78 -2.88
CA PHE A 181 3.14 2.15 -4.10
C PHE A 181 2.11 1.15 -4.62
N ALA A 182 1.79 1.25 -5.91
CA ALA A 182 0.81 0.40 -6.60
C ALA A 182 1.34 -0.06 -7.98
N GLY A 183 0.79 -1.18 -8.46
CA GLY A 183 1.10 -1.76 -9.75
C GLY A 183 2.58 -2.15 -9.86
N LYS A 184 3.24 -1.69 -10.93
CA LYS A 184 4.65 -1.98 -11.24
C LYS A 184 5.60 -0.83 -10.93
N ARG A 185 5.13 0.41 -11.03
CA ARG A 185 5.95 1.63 -10.98
C ARG A 185 5.15 2.88 -10.60
N THR A 186 3.97 2.71 -10.00
CA THR A 186 3.04 3.81 -9.75
C THR A 186 3.14 4.25 -8.30
N LEU A 187 3.48 5.51 -8.08
CA LEU A 187 3.44 6.16 -6.77
C LEU A 187 2.14 6.95 -6.67
N ILE A 188 1.31 6.61 -5.71
CA ILE A 188 0.11 7.36 -5.36
C ILE A 188 0.51 8.32 -4.26
N LEU A 189 0.24 9.61 -4.43
CA LEU A 189 0.52 10.63 -3.41
C LEU A 189 -0.67 11.52 -3.15
N GLN A 190 -0.81 11.95 -1.92
CA GLN A 190 -1.74 13.01 -1.56
C GLN A 190 -1.20 14.35 -2.06
N ASP A 191 -2.03 15.18 -2.70
CA ASP A 191 -1.61 16.46 -3.30
C ASP A 191 -1.33 17.55 -2.25
N THR A 192 -0.35 17.29 -1.40
CA THR A 192 0.13 18.17 -0.33
C THR A 192 1.59 18.54 -0.60
N VAL A 193 2.09 19.58 0.08
CA VAL A 193 3.51 19.96 0.02
C VAL A 193 4.40 18.77 0.40
N TYR A 194 4.03 18.03 1.44
CA TYR A 194 4.77 16.86 1.90
C TYR A 194 4.72 15.69 0.90
N GLY A 195 3.55 15.40 0.33
CA GLY A 195 3.38 14.34 -0.66
C GLY A 195 4.15 14.62 -1.95
N ARG A 196 4.11 15.86 -2.46
CA ARG A 196 4.88 16.29 -3.65
C ARG A 196 6.38 16.20 -3.39
N HIS A 197 6.86 16.72 -2.26
CA HIS A 197 8.27 16.66 -1.90
C HIS A 197 8.76 15.21 -1.78
N ALA A 198 7.99 14.35 -1.11
CA ALA A 198 8.33 12.95 -0.96
C ALA A 198 8.43 12.23 -2.32
N ALA A 199 7.49 12.49 -3.24
CA ALA A 199 7.52 11.86 -4.56
C ALA A 199 8.70 12.34 -5.40
N GLU A 200 9.00 13.63 -5.38
CA GLU A 200 10.20 14.15 -6.04
C GLU A 200 11.48 13.51 -5.47
N ALA A 201 11.58 13.36 -4.14
CA ALA A 201 12.70 12.71 -3.51
C ALA A 201 12.81 11.23 -3.92
N ALA A 202 11.70 10.50 -3.96
CA ALA A 202 11.66 9.11 -4.41
C ALA A 202 12.07 8.95 -5.89
N VAL A 203 11.54 9.81 -6.77
CA VAL A 203 11.85 9.80 -8.21
C VAL A 203 13.33 10.11 -8.46
N ARG A 204 13.88 11.11 -7.76
CA ARG A 204 15.31 11.44 -7.85
C ARG A 204 16.20 10.34 -7.27
N GLY A 205 15.79 9.75 -6.14
CA GLY A 205 16.53 8.68 -5.46
C GLY A 205 16.64 7.40 -6.29
N ILE A 206 15.67 7.14 -7.17
CA ILE A 206 15.63 5.94 -8.02
C ILE A 206 15.43 6.36 -9.48
N SER A 207 16.37 7.11 -10.00
CA SER A 207 16.30 7.74 -11.34
C SER A 207 16.21 6.75 -12.51
N LYS A 208 16.59 5.49 -12.30
CA LYS A 208 16.53 4.43 -13.33
C LYS A 208 15.11 3.93 -13.59
N VAL A 209 14.18 4.19 -12.67
CA VAL A 209 12.80 3.70 -12.76
C VAL A 209 11.94 4.81 -13.37
N PRO A 210 11.20 4.54 -14.46
CA PRO A 210 10.26 5.50 -15.04
C PRO A 210 8.98 5.54 -14.21
N TRP A 211 9.03 6.24 -13.07
CA TRP A 211 7.91 6.35 -12.14
C TRP A 211 6.68 6.99 -12.78
N GLN A 212 5.52 6.41 -12.56
CA GLN A 212 4.23 7.06 -12.78
C GLN A 212 3.78 7.68 -11.46
N VAL A 213 3.63 9.00 -11.42
CA VAL A 213 3.21 9.70 -10.21
C VAL A 213 1.74 10.09 -10.34
N LEU A 214 0.90 9.54 -9.47
CA LEU A 214 -0.54 9.80 -9.41
C LEU A 214 -0.85 10.66 -8.20
N ARG A 215 -1.55 11.78 -8.40
CA ARG A 215 -1.95 12.70 -7.33
C ARG A 215 -3.43 12.52 -6.98
N VAL A 216 -3.72 12.30 -5.70
CA VAL A 216 -5.08 12.27 -5.14
C VAL A 216 -5.37 13.53 -4.34
N GLU A 217 -6.65 13.81 -4.11
CA GLU A 217 -7.11 15.02 -3.42
C GLU A 217 -6.60 15.12 -1.98
N LEU A 218 -6.48 16.37 -1.49
CA LEU A 218 -6.16 16.64 -0.10
C LEU A 218 -7.24 16.02 0.82
N GLY A 219 -6.81 15.34 1.88
CA GLY A 219 -7.70 14.66 2.83
C GLY A 219 -8.17 13.27 2.38
N CYS A 220 -7.95 12.87 1.13
CA CYS A 220 -8.29 11.54 0.65
C CYS A 220 -7.39 10.49 1.33
N SER A 221 -7.99 9.54 2.03
CA SER A 221 -7.29 8.35 2.52
C SER A 221 -7.23 7.30 1.42
N PHE A 222 -6.08 6.63 1.29
CA PHE A 222 -5.90 5.53 0.36
C PHE A 222 -4.99 4.45 0.96
N LEU A 223 -5.18 3.21 0.52
CA LEU A 223 -4.33 2.09 0.90
C LEU A 223 -3.97 1.28 -0.33
N SER A 224 -2.67 1.23 -0.60
CA SER A 224 -2.06 0.27 -1.51
C SER A 224 -0.68 -0.09 -0.99
N HIS A 225 -0.19 -1.26 -1.37
CA HIS A 225 1.11 -1.74 -0.93
C HIS A 225 1.65 -2.81 -1.89
N LEU A 226 2.95 -3.07 -1.80
CA LEU A 226 3.54 -4.26 -2.39
C LEU A 226 3.29 -5.48 -1.49
N CYS A 227 2.34 -6.35 -1.85
CA CYS A 227 2.06 -7.59 -1.09
C CYS A 227 2.63 -8.87 -1.72
N SER A 228 3.05 -8.83 -3.00
CA SER A 228 3.53 -10.02 -3.70
C SER A 228 4.63 -9.76 -4.74
N VAL A 229 5.20 -10.85 -5.26
CA VAL A 229 6.09 -10.83 -6.44
C VAL A 229 5.33 -10.26 -7.64
N ASN A 230 4.02 -10.48 -7.69
CA ASN A 230 3.14 -9.92 -8.71
C ASN A 230 2.73 -8.50 -8.33
N ALA A 231 2.75 -7.62 -9.33
CA ALA A 231 2.19 -6.28 -9.24
C ALA A 231 0.70 -6.34 -8.81
N VAL A 232 0.36 -5.63 -7.75
CA VAL A 232 -1.01 -5.49 -7.25
C VAL A 232 -1.53 -4.14 -7.72
N TYR A 233 -2.63 -4.15 -8.47
CA TYR A 233 -3.23 -2.94 -9.04
C TYR A 233 -4.40 -2.42 -8.22
N ASP A 234 -4.81 -3.17 -7.19
CA ASP A 234 -5.90 -2.80 -6.30
C ASP A 234 -5.48 -1.66 -5.37
N VAL A 235 -6.36 -0.69 -5.20
CA VAL A 235 -6.17 0.46 -4.32
C VAL A 235 -7.47 0.68 -3.57
N LEU A 236 -7.44 0.67 -2.24
CA LEU A 236 -8.58 1.18 -1.48
C LEU A 236 -8.53 2.70 -1.50
N VAL A 237 -9.66 3.32 -1.78
CA VAL A 237 -9.79 4.77 -1.87
C VAL A 237 -11.02 5.18 -1.08
N ASP A 238 -10.90 6.30 -0.37
CA ASP A 238 -12.01 6.93 0.33
C ASP A 238 -13.15 7.28 -0.64
N GLN A 239 -14.35 6.76 -0.35
CA GLN A 239 -15.52 6.87 -1.23
C GLN A 239 -15.99 8.31 -1.42
N ASP A 240 -15.69 9.21 -0.48
CA ASP A 240 -16.11 10.62 -0.54
C ASP A 240 -15.32 11.44 -1.57
N TYR A 241 -14.26 10.88 -2.16
CA TYR A 241 -13.36 11.54 -3.10
C TYR A 241 -13.47 10.95 -4.52
N PRO A 242 -14.56 11.25 -5.27
CA PRO A 242 -14.82 10.65 -6.57
C PRO A 242 -13.76 11.02 -7.62
N THR A 243 -13.22 12.24 -7.59
CA THR A 243 -12.16 12.67 -8.51
C THR A 243 -10.89 11.82 -8.31
N SER A 244 -10.56 11.53 -7.05
CA SER A 244 -9.41 10.67 -6.72
C SER A 244 -9.63 9.23 -7.19
N MET A 245 -10.85 8.69 -7.04
CA MET A 245 -11.20 7.37 -7.58
C MET A 245 -11.07 7.31 -9.11
N GLU A 246 -11.59 8.31 -9.81
CA GLU A 246 -11.49 8.40 -11.28
C GLU A 246 -10.03 8.47 -11.74
N ARG A 247 -9.19 9.30 -11.10
CA ARG A 247 -7.76 9.38 -11.42
C ARG A 247 -7.03 8.05 -11.20
N VAL A 248 -7.37 7.31 -10.14
CA VAL A 248 -6.82 5.98 -9.88
C VAL A 248 -7.21 5.00 -10.99
N GLU A 249 -8.46 5.04 -11.45
CA GLU A 249 -8.93 4.23 -12.58
C GLU A 249 -8.23 4.60 -13.90
N GLU A 250 -8.10 5.90 -14.20
CA GLU A 250 -7.41 6.43 -15.38
C GLU A 250 -5.94 6.02 -15.43
N ALA A 251 -5.29 5.92 -14.26
CA ALA A 251 -3.93 5.44 -14.14
C ALA A 251 -3.77 3.93 -14.45
N GLY A 252 -4.88 3.21 -14.67
CA GLY A 252 -4.89 1.76 -14.91
C GLY A 252 -4.87 0.94 -13.63
N LEU A 253 -5.17 1.54 -12.48
CA LEU A 253 -5.34 0.86 -11.20
C LEU A 253 -6.82 0.53 -10.96
N ASN A 254 -7.10 -0.28 -9.94
CA ASN A 254 -8.43 -0.74 -9.61
C ASN A 254 -8.88 -0.12 -8.26
N PRO A 255 -9.62 0.99 -8.27
CA PRO A 255 -10.08 1.63 -7.05
C PRO A 255 -11.23 0.82 -6.42
N PHE A 256 -11.12 0.57 -5.11
CA PHE A 256 -12.19 0.03 -4.27
C PHE A 256 -12.65 1.11 -3.31
N PRO A 257 -13.93 1.51 -3.36
CA PRO A 257 -14.47 2.52 -2.46
C PRO A 257 -14.56 1.96 -1.03
N VAL A 258 -14.18 2.79 -0.06
CA VAL A 258 -14.34 2.52 1.38
C VAL A 258 -14.92 3.75 2.05
N GLU A 259 -15.96 3.55 2.85
CA GLU A 259 -16.52 4.61 3.70
C GLU A 259 -15.56 4.88 4.87
N TRP A 260 -15.03 6.10 4.96
CA TRP A 260 -13.94 6.43 5.90
C TRP A 260 -14.14 7.80 6.57
N THR A 261 -15.37 8.16 6.90
CA THR A 261 -15.70 9.50 7.39
C THR A 261 -15.24 9.73 8.83
N GLU A 262 -15.56 8.84 9.77
CA GLU A 262 -15.30 9.03 11.20
C GLU A 262 -13.82 8.90 11.56
N PRO A 263 -13.07 7.88 11.06
CA PRO A 263 -11.63 7.84 11.30
C PRO A 263 -10.89 9.04 10.72
N ARG A 264 -11.34 9.56 9.56
CA ARG A 264 -10.76 10.75 8.93
C ARG A 264 -10.89 12.01 9.79
N LYS A 265 -11.98 12.17 10.55
CA LYS A 265 -12.13 13.29 11.51
C LYS A 265 -11.02 13.32 12.56
N LEU A 266 -10.53 12.14 12.96
CA LEU A 266 -9.44 11.95 13.91
C LEU A 266 -8.05 11.96 13.24
N GLY A 267 -7.97 12.22 11.93
CA GLY A 267 -6.72 12.17 11.18
C GLY A 267 -6.18 10.75 10.96
N ILE A 268 -7.01 9.72 11.11
CA ILE A 268 -6.62 8.32 10.95
C ILE A 268 -6.76 7.92 9.48
N THR A 269 -5.68 7.46 8.88
CA THR A 269 -5.67 6.91 7.52
C THR A 269 -6.01 5.42 7.52
N MET A 270 -6.40 4.86 6.37
CA MET A 270 -6.57 3.40 6.24
C MET A 270 -5.24 2.65 6.47
N ARG A 271 -4.11 3.29 6.13
CA ARG A 271 -2.78 2.67 6.23
C ARG A 271 -2.32 2.50 7.67
N ILE A 272 -2.58 3.45 8.55
CA ILE A 272 -2.11 3.40 9.95
C ILE A 272 -2.76 2.26 10.75
N VAL A 273 -3.99 1.89 10.38
CA VAL A 273 -4.77 0.84 11.04
C VAL A 273 -4.31 -0.57 10.65
N CYS A 274 -3.57 -0.66 9.53
CA CYS A 274 -3.29 -1.89 8.83
C CYS A 274 -1.80 -2.21 8.83
N LEU A 275 -1.36 -3.18 9.64
CA LEU A 275 -0.02 -3.73 9.53
C LEU A 275 0.03 -4.81 8.47
N ILE A 276 0.82 -4.57 7.43
CA ILE A 276 0.95 -5.45 6.26
C ILE A 276 2.13 -6.38 6.48
N ALA A 277 1.87 -7.68 6.45
CA ALA A 277 2.90 -8.70 6.51
C ALA A 277 2.80 -9.69 5.35
N ARG A 278 3.97 -10.14 4.86
CA ARG A 278 4.13 -11.12 3.81
C ARG A 278 4.72 -12.42 4.38
N PHE A 279 4.15 -13.55 3.98
CA PHE A 279 4.67 -14.87 4.31
C PHE A 279 5.10 -15.54 3.02
N THR A 280 6.39 -15.84 2.89
CA THR A 280 6.95 -16.52 1.72
C THR A 280 6.60 -18.01 1.75
N ARG A 281 5.61 -18.41 0.95
CA ARG A 281 5.50 -19.78 0.43
C ARG A 281 5.86 -19.76 -1.05
N GLY A 282 7.11 -20.08 -1.38
CA GLY A 282 7.55 -20.25 -2.77
C GLY A 282 8.72 -19.37 -3.17
N THR A 283 9.61 -19.95 -3.98
CA THR A 283 10.89 -19.42 -4.45
C THR A 283 10.80 -18.02 -5.04
N MET A 284 11.73 -17.16 -4.61
CA MET A 284 11.98 -15.85 -5.21
C MET A 284 12.34 -16.02 -6.69
N SER A 285 11.40 -15.74 -7.59
CA SER A 285 11.79 -15.12 -8.86
C SER A 285 12.19 -13.70 -8.48
N ALA A 286 13.49 -13.47 -8.35
CA ALA A 286 14.03 -12.15 -8.15
C ALA A 286 13.51 -11.25 -9.28
N GLY A 287 12.76 -10.21 -8.90
CA GLY A 287 12.24 -9.22 -9.82
C GLY A 287 13.36 -8.64 -10.67
N GLY A 288 13.46 -9.14 -11.89
CA GLY A 288 14.22 -8.55 -12.97
C GLY A 288 13.28 -7.87 -13.95
N TYR A 289 13.86 -7.08 -14.86
CA TYR A 289 13.18 -6.41 -15.97
C TYR A 289 12.26 -7.34 -16.81
N ALA A 290 12.49 -8.66 -16.73
CA ALA A 290 11.69 -9.70 -17.38
C ALA A 290 10.31 -9.92 -16.74
N ASP A 291 10.13 -9.74 -15.42
CA ASP A 291 8.83 -9.93 -14.76
C ASP A 291 7.90 -8.70 -14.92
N SER A 292 8.47 -7.55 -15.31
CA SER A 292 7.70 -6.38 -15.75
C SER A 292 7.04 -6.53 -17.12
N ASP A 293 7.35 -7.57 -17.90
CA ASP A 293 6.94 -7.70 -19.31
C ASP A 293 5.66 -8.55 -19.52
N GLY A 294 5.20 -9.29 -18.49
CA GLY A 294 4.01 -10.14 -18.58
C GLY A 294 2.81 -9.66 -17.74
N HIS A 295 1.62 -9.55 -18.34
CA HIS A 295 0.35 -9.40 -17.61
C HIS A 295 -0.18 -10.78 -17.18
N ARG A 296 0.31 -11.32 -16.06
CA ARG A 296 -0.29 -12.49 -15.40
C ARG A 296 -1.44 -12.16 -14.44
N ALA A 297 -1.80 -10.88 -14.28
CA ALA A 297 -2.87 -10.43 -13.39
C ALA A 297 -4.29 -10.81 -13.88
N ALA A 298 -4.45 -11.31 -15.11
CA ALA A 298 -5.74 -11.66 -15.70
C ALA A 298 -6.30 -13.02 -15.28
N SER A 299 -5.60 -13.82 -14.46
CA SER A 299 -6.04 -15.18 -14.09
C SER A 299 -6.98 -15.23 -12.87
N PHE A 300 -7.20 -14.12 -12.17
CA PHE A 300 -8.09 -14.05 -11.02
C PHE A 300 -9.39 -13.34 -11.40
N ASN A 301 -10.43 -14.12 -11.66
CA ASN A 301 -11.79 -13.61 -11.83
C ASN A 301 -12.32 -13.14 -10.47
N TYR A 302 -12.41 -11.83 -10.26
CA TYR A 302 -13.13 -11.26 -9.12
C TYR A 302 -14.59 -11.75 -9.14
N HIS A 303 -15.16 -12.06 -7.97
CA HIS A 303 -16.58 -12.32 -7.83
C HIS A 303 -17.38 -11.03 -8.05
N SER A 304 -17.58 -10.65 -9.30
CA SER A 304 -18.17 -9.39 -9.78
C SER A 304 -19.69 -9.25 -9.54
N ARG A 305 -20.33 -10.22 -8.88
CA ARG A 305 -21.80 -10.31 -8.81
C ARG A 305 -22.47 -9.11 -8.13
N ASN A 306 -21.77 -8.41 -7.23
CA ASN A 306 -22.26 -7.19 -6.57
C ASN A 306 -21.55 -5.90 -7.01
N ILE A 307 -20.33 -5.99 -7.57
CA ILE A 307 -19.55 -4.84 -8.05
C ILE A 307 -20.12 -4.30 -9.39
N ALA A 308 -20.73 -5.18 -10.19
CA ALA A 308 -21.39 -4.85 -11.45
C ALA A 308 -22.62 -3.92 -11.32
N LYS A 309 -23.05 -3.59 -10.09
CA LYS A 309 -24.12 -2.60 -9.85
C LYS A 309 -23.64 -1.16 -9.96
N ASN A 310 -22.33 -0.92 -9.98
CA ASN A 310 -21.78 0.41 -10.18
C ASN A 310 -21.70 0.72 -11.69
N SER A 311 -22.79 1.24 -12.26
CA SER A 311 -22.93 1.58 -13.68
C SER A 311 -21.93 2.62 -14.18
N ARG A 312 -21.20 3.28 -13.26
CA ARG A 312 -20.11 4.21 -13.58
C ARG A 312 -18.81 3.48 -13.94
N LEU A 313 -18.54 2.33 -13.33
CA LEU A 313 -17.30 1.54 -13.50
C LEU A 313 -17.43 0.45 -14.57
N PHE A 314 -18.65 -0.03 -14.82
CA PHE A 314 -18.93 -1.13 -15.74
C PHE A 314 -19.93 -0.72 -16.82
N GLN A 315 -19.55 -0.90 -18.08
CA GLN A 315 -20.45 -0.80 -19.22
C GLN A 315 -20.48 -2.15 -19.93
N ASN A 316 -21.68 -2.73 -20.11
CA ASN A 316 -21.87 -4.04 -20.73
C ASN A 316 -21.04 -5.17 -20.07
N CYS A 317 -20.94 -5.18 -18.74
CA CYS A 317 -20.11 -6.13 -17.98
C CYS A 317 -18.60 -6.08 -18.28
N HIS A 318 -18.13 -5.03 -18.96
CA HIS A 318 -16.72 -4.72 -19.19
C HIS A 318 -16.33 -3.45 -18.42
N ARG A 319 -15.09 -3.40 -17.90
CA ARG A 319 -14.56 -2.17 -17.27
C ARG A 319 -14.48 -1.08 -18.33
N ARG A 320 -14.87 0.15 -17.98
CA ARG A 320 -14.80 1.29 -18.91
C ARG A 320 -13.37 1.63 -19.34
N TYR A 321 -12.40 1.52 -18.43
CA TYR A 321 -10.99 1.76 -18.72
C TYR A 321 -10.10 0.67 -18.11
N GLY A 322 -8.92 0.45 -18.70
CA GLY A 322 -7.90 -0.48 -18.19
C GLY A 322 -7.67 -1.78 -18.97
N TYR A 323 -8.34 -2.01 -20.11
CA TYR A 323 -8.13 -3.26 -20.88
C TYR A 323 -7.10 -3.19 -22.04
N SER A 324 -6.61 -2.02 -22.44
CA SER A 324 -5.46 -1.89 -23.35
C SER A 324 -5.18 -0.40 -23.62
N GLY A 325 -4.01 0.12 -23.24
CA GLY A 325 -3.54 1.45 -23.68
C GLY A 325 -3.90 2.68 -22.83
N ALA A 326 -4.79 2.57 -21.84
CA ALA A 326 -5.26 3.70 -21.03
C ALA A 326 -4.16 4.51 -20.26
N PRO A 327 -3.05 3.93 -19.76
CA PRO A 327 -2.06 4.70 -19.01
C PRO A 327 -1.39 5.78 -19.86
N LEU A 328 -1.19 5.51 -21.16
CA LEU A 328 -0.54 6.43 -22.10
C LEU A 328 -1.51 7.56 -22.50
N GLU A 329 -2.78 7.22 -22.72
CA GLU A 329 -3.79 8.19 -23.15
C GLU A 329 -4.15 9.20 -22.04
N ALA A 330 -4.18 8.75 -20.78
CA ALA A 330 -4.37 9.62 -19.63
C ALA A 330 -3.18 10.58 -19.41
N GLN A 331 -1.94 10.09 -19.59
CA GLN A 331 -0.71 10.89 -19.47
C GLN A 331 -0.56 11.93 -20.60
N LEU A 332 -1.02 11.61 -21.81
CA LEU A 332 -1.02 12.54 -22.95
C LEU A 332 -2.09 13.64 -22.80
N ARG A 333 -3.22 13.34 -22.15
CA ARG A 333 -4.27 14.34 -21.88
C ARG A 333 -3.95 15.26 -20.70
N SER A 334 -3.17 14.80 -19.71
CA SER A 334 -2.78 15.62 -18.56
C SER A 334 -1.70 16.68 -18.88
N GLY A 335 -0.99 16.53 -20.00
CA GLY A 335 0.04 17.49 -20.45
C GLY A 335 1.35 17.43 -19.65
N GLU A 336 1.57 16.35 -18.90
CA GLU A 336 2.62 16.26 -17.86
C GLU A 336 3.95 15.64 -18.31
N LEU A 337 4.15 15.30 -19.60
CA LEU A 337 5.42 14.72 -20.10
C LEU A 337 5.90 15.31 -21.45
N PRO A 338 7.22 15.46 -21.66
CA PRO A 338 7.83 15.65 -22.99
C PRO A 338 7.73 14.37 -23.85
N GLU A 339 7.81 14.52 -25.19
CA GLU A 339 7.46 13.49 -26.19
C GLU A 339 7.90 12.04 -25.84
N PRO A 340 6.99 11.06 -25.91
CA PRO A 340 7.27 9.69 -25.48
C PRO A 340 8.20 8.94 -26.44
N VAL A 341 9.15 8.20 -25.87
CA VAL A 341 9.91 7.16 -26.59
C VAL A 341 8.96 6.00 -26.90
N TYR A 342 8.73 5.74 -28.18
CA TYR A 342 7.86 4.66 -28.67
C TYR A 342 8.30 3.28 -28.18
N GLN A 343 7.43 2.59 -27.44
CA GLN A 343 7.49 1.13 -27.29
C GLN A 343 6.44 0.49 -28.20
N ARG A 344 6.83 -0.58 -28.91
CA ARG A 344 5.89 -1.33 -29.78
C ARG A 344 4.89 -2.11 -28.93
N PRO A 345 3.62 -2.25 -29.36
CA PRO A 345 2.65 -3.06 -28.66
C PRO A 345 3.09 -4.54 -28.60
N PRO A 346 2.91 -5.23 -27.44
CA PRO A 346 3.17 -6.66 -27.34
C PRO A 346 2.17 -7.47 -28.19
N GLN A 347 2.67 -8.47 -28.91
CA GLN A 347 1.84 -9.42 -29.65
C GLN A 347 1.31 -10.49 -28.70
N TYR A 348 -0.01 -10.57 -28.53
CA TYR A 348 -0.64 -11.65 -27.78
C TYR A 348 -0.70 -12.93 -28.63
N ALA A 349 -0.38 -14.09 -28.03
CA ALA A 349 -0.71 -15.37 -28.65
C ALA A 349 -2.25 -15.56 -28.63
N PRO A 350 -2.86 -16.06 -29.73
CA PRO A 350 -4.29 -16.31 -29.76
C PRO A 350 -4.67 -17.38 -28.71
N PRO A 351 -5.88 -17.30 -28.13
CA PRO A 351 -6.34 -18.27 -27.14
C PRO A 351 -6.44 -19.67 -27.76
N MET A 352 -5.65 -20.62 -27.24
CA MET A 352 -5.89 -22.03 -27.45
C MET A 352 -7.17 -22.42 -26.69
N HIS A 353 -8.08 -23.14 -27.35
CA HIS A 353 -9.39 -23.63 -26.88
C HIS A 353 -10.61 -22.76 -27.23
N CYS A 354 -11.03 -22.84 -28.50
CA CYS A 354 -12.44 -22.77 -28.87
C CYS A 354 -12.91 -24.17 -29.30
N THR A 355 -13.69 -24.87 -28.46
CA THR A 355 -14.64 -25.91 -28.89
C THR A 355 -15.59 -26.30 -27.76
N GLY A 356 -16.91 -26.17 -28.02
CA GLY A 356 -18.02 -26.67 -27.21
C GLY A 356 -18.73 -25.54 -26.44
N GLY A 357 -19.88 -25.00 -26.81
CA GLY A 357 -21.00 -25.51 -27.60
C GLY A 357 -22.21 -25.64 -26.68
N LEU A 358 -23.20 -24.75 -26.81
CA LEU A 358 -24.61 -24.90 -26.39
C LEU A 358 -25.39 -23.66 -26.83
N THR A 359 -26.17 -23.78 -27.92
CA THR A 359 -27.62 -23.50 -28.00
C THR A 359 -28.12 -23.65 -29.45
N GLU A 360 -29.05 -24.58 -29.68
CA GLU A 360 -30.18 -24.37 -30.60
C GLU A 360 -31.41 -24.09 -29.71
N PRO A 361 -32.37 -23.23 -30.12
CA PRO A 361 -33.37 -23.64 -31.13
C PRO A 361 -33.75 -22.56 -32.17
N ASP A 362 -34.17 -23.08 -33.32
CA ASP A 362 -35.13 -22.55 -34.31
C ASP A 362 -35.42 -21.05 -34.40
N ALA A 363 -35.22 -20.48 -35.60
CA ALA A 363 -36.34 -20.19 -36.51
C ALA A 363 -35.88 -19.41 -37.76
N GLY A 364 -36.08 -20.02 -38.93
CA GLY A 364 -36.77 -19.33 -40.02
C GLY A 364 -35.95 -18.59 -41.09
N GLN A 365 -36.04 -19.17 -42.31
CA GLN A 365 -36.27 -18.48 -43.59
C GLN A 365 -35.06 -17.73 -44.20
N ARG A 366 -34.53 -18.09 -45.38
CA ARG A 366 -35.23 -18.15 -46.68
C ARG A 366 -34.28 -18.59 -47.80
N ARG A 367 -34.86 -19.44 -48.67
CA ARG A 367 -34.49 -19.85 -50.03
C ARG A 367 -33.35 -20.84 -50.22
#